data_AF-A0A7C2IDI9-F1
#
_entry.id   AF-A0A7C2IDI9-F1
#
_cell.length_a   1.000
_cell.length_b   1.000
_cell.length_c   1.000
_cell.angle_alpha   90.00
_cell.angle_beta   90.00
_cell.angle_gamma   90.00
#
_symmetry.space_group_name_H-M   'P 1'
#
loop_
_entity.id
_entity.type
_entity.pdbx_description
1 polymer ?
#
loop_
_entity_poly.entity_id
_entity_poly.type
_entity_poly.pdbx_seq_one_letter_code
_entity_poly.pdbx_strand_id
1 'polypeptide(L)'
;MQYFFAGCYHLGNAIFKEGTEDSCRMARIRTPLTGCRRWRRKARQFGPLGWKHMGKLYLSRVADDHPLMREVAGGLEKAGYPTCFLQEEIPPDMSLLSRVRLVMGPCDALILIVTPAVLYSEQVTKEVAEAFRRKLPIIPVLVGVTPQEVKDRRPEWKHALGSAVYCEQPDPSSCFSELVERLRAQGIAPGGGETLAAVTPHAHSGRKGESVPPAARDRLELEDAGNVEATGKEPAAKANRDLSSRRAGSGMQASMARELTRFVGREKELERISQCLGRAVGGEGCVLDVVGEAGVGKSRLVYEFVQTLPEREYLVLRSWCRYYGVAVPYLPIVEILRAFFDIDEAEDHDLSRWKIKEKMAPFDGSLDDMLPPLYEVLSLKVEDEEYQKLEPRKRRERIFEAVKRLLVSQSRIKPMVLVLEDLQWIDRTSEEFFSHFIDGIAASRVLLITLHRPEYAPEWADKPCYRRMRVDQLPLRKSADLVASILTEGKVGEELRDFIIGRASGNPLFIEEITHGLFENGSIVKSEDSFVV
;
A
#
# COMPACT_ATOMS: atom_id res chain seq x y z
N MET A 1 15.11 -43.27 -5.52
CA MET A 1 16.46 -43.30 -4.93
C MET A 1 17.37 -42.49 -5.86
N GLN A 2 17.78 -41.28 -5.42
CA GLN A 2 19.03 -40.57 -5.74
C GLN A 2 19.43 -40.14 -7.19
N TYR A 3 19.56 -38.80 -7.36
CA TYR A 3 20.61 -37.99 -8.07
C TYR A 3 20.84 -38.20 -9.59
N PHE A 4 21.22 -37.25 -10.47
CA PHE A 4 21.35 -35.78 -10.55
C PHE A 4 21.85 -35.48 -12.00
N PHE A 5 21.44 -34.34 -12.60
CA PHE A 5 22.14 -33.49 -13.60
C PHE A 5 22.80 -34.04 -14.90
N ALA A 6 22.40 -33.49 -16.08
CA ALA A 6 23.25 -32.73 -17.04
C ALA A 6 22.65 -32.55 -18.47
N GLY A 7 22.86 -31.36 -19.07
CA GLY A 7 22.81 -31.03 -20.52
C GLY A 7 21.47 -30.47 -21.03
N CYS A 8 21.32 -29.29 -21.64
CA CYS A 8 22.20 -28.38 -22.40
C CYS A 8 21.66 -26.93 -22.22
N TYR A 9 22.39 -25.88 -21.84
CA TYR A 9 23.43 -25.11 -22.56
C TYR A 9 23.38 -25.19 -24.09
N HIS A 10 22.54 -24.34 -24.71
CA HIS A 10 22.85 -23.52 -25.90
C HIS A 10 21.56 -22.96 -26.52
N LEU A 11 21.28 -21.67 -26.32
CA LEU A 11 20.82 -20.67 -27.30
C LEU A 11 20.36 -19.43 -26.52
N GLY A 12 20.93 -18.27 -26.83
CA GLY A 12 20.55 -17.01 -26.18
C GLY A 12 21.71 -16.04 -25.90
N ASN A 13 22.88 -16.24 -26.52
CA ASN A 13 23.92 -15.22 -26.62
C ASN A 13 24.26 -15.01 -28.11
N ALA A 14 23.35 -14.31 -28.80
CA ALA A 14 23.61 -13.68 -30.09
C ALA A 14 22.47 -12.69 -30.34
N ILE A 15 22.72 -11.40 -30.06
CA ILE A 15 22.22 -10.16 -30.68
C ILE A 15 22.67 -9.04 -29.74
N PHE A 16 23.97 -8.75 -29.74
CA PHE A 16 24.55 -7.46 -29.30
C PHE A 16 26.01 -7.43 -29.73
N LYS A 17 26.25 -7.55 -31.05
CA LYS A 17 27.52 -7.22 -31.71
C LYS A 17 27.26 -7.27 -33.21
N GLU A 18 26.92 -6.11 -33.76
CA GLU A 18 27.39 -5.55 -35.03
C GLU A 18 26.47 -4.39 -35.40
N GLY A 19 27.04 -3.20 -35.42
CA GLY A 19 26.38 -2.03 -35.95
C GLY A 19 26.57 -2.02 -37.45
N THR A 20 25.45 -2.04 -38.19
CA THR A 20 25.31 -1.43 -39.50
C THR A 20 23.84 -1.09 -39.71
N GLU A 21 23.62 0.09 -40.29
CA GLU A 21 22.33 0.61 -40.73
C GLU A 21 21.72 -0.28 -41.84
N ASP A 22 20.43 -0.08 -42.09
CA ASP A 22 19.61 -0.67 -43.17
C ASP A 22 19.06 -2.09 -43.00
N SER A 23 17.83 -2.17 -42.49
CA SER A 23 16.74 -2.97 -43.11
C SER A 23 15.44 -2.86 -42.32
N CYS A 24 14.65 -1.82 -42.60
CA CYS A 24 13.26 -1.74 -42.15
C CYS A 24 12.36 -1.40 -43.35
N ARG A 25 11.87 -2.43 -44.06
CA ARG A 25 10.78 -2.31 -45.04
C ARG A 25 9.75 -3.42 -44.83
N MET A 26 8.52 -2.98 -44.54
CA MET A 26 7.22 -3.69 -44.60
C MET A 26 7.00 -4.79 -43.54
N ALA A 27 5.88 -4.89 -42.81
CA ALA A 27 4.51 -4.55 -43.16
C ALA A 27 3.78 -3.79 -42.02
N ARG A 28 2.87 -2.90 -42.44
CA ARG A 28 2.01 -2.07 -41.57
C ARG A 28 0.71 -2.83 -41.30
N ILE A 29 0.43 -3.14 -40.03
CA ILE A 29 -0.95 -3.30 -39.54
C ILE A 29 -1.12 -2.26 -38.42
N ARG A 30 -2.10 -1.37 -38.60
CA ARG A 30 -2.41 -0.24 -37.71
C ARG A 30 -3.44 -0.69 -36.67
N THR A 31 -3.04 -0.77 -35.42
CA THR A 31 -3.92 -0.67 -34.23
C THR A 31 -3.36 0.38 -33.27
N PRO A 32 -4.20 1.19 -32.61
CA PRO A 32 -3.76 2.38 -31.90
C PRO A 32 -3.32 2.04 -30.46
N LEU A 33 -2.08 1.56 -30.29
CA LEU A 33 -1.38 1.59 -28.99
C LEU A 33 -0.48 2.83 -28.94
N THR A 34 -1.07 3.97 -28.59
CA THR A 34 -0.42 5.30 -28.60
C THR A 34 0.50 5.55 -27.41
N GLY A 35 0.39 4.79 -26.31
CA GLY A 35 1.25 4.94 -25.11
C GLY A 35 2.65 4.33 -25.27
N CYS A 36 2.74 3.05 -25.62
CA CYS A 36 4.01 2.29 -25.61
C CYS A 36 5.01 2.76 -26.70
N ARG A 37 4.51 3.22 -27.86
CA ARG A 37 5.37 3.75 -28.95
C ARG A 37 5.99 5.11 -28.62
N ARG A 38 5.31 5.93 -27.82
CA ARG A 38 5.80 7.27 -27.40
C ARG A 38 6.98 7.14 -26.42
N TRP A 39 6.95 6.12 -25.57
CA TRP A 39 8.02 5.84 -24.62
C TRP A 39 9.22 5.14 -25.25
N ARG A 40 9.03 4.14 -26.14
CA ARG A 40 10.15 3.55 -26.91
C ARG A 40 10.87 4.57 -27.80
N ARG A 41 10.17 5.60 -28.33
CA ARG A 41 10.78 6.73 -29.04
C ARG A 41 11.57 7.66 -28.11
N LYS A 42 11.08 7.92 -26.89
CA LYS A 42 11.83 8.68 -25.87
C LYS A 42 13.05 7.92 -25.36
N ALA A 43 12.93 6.61 -25.09
CA ALA A 43 14.05 5.76 -24.68
C ALA A 43 15.15 5.65 -25.76
N ARG A 44 14.80 5.73 -27.06
CA ARG A 44 15.75 5.82 -28.17
C ARG A 44 16.42 7.19 -28.35
N GLN A 45 15.85 8.28 -27.79
CA GLN A 45 16.48 9.61 -27.80
C GLN A 45 17.61 9.72 -26.78
N PHE A 46 17.59 8.90 -25.73
CA PHE A 46 18.74 8.70 -24.84
C PHE A 46 19.63 7.63 -25.47
N GLY A 47 20.53 8.04 -26.38
CA GLY A 47 21.49 7.12 -27.01
C GLY A 47 22.34 6.35 -25.98
N PRO A 48 23.21 5.40 -26.41
CA PRO A 48 24.01 4.54 -25.53
C PRO A 48 24.96 5.26 -24.55
N LEU A 49 25.05 6.59 -24.63
CA LEU A 49 25.80 7.47 -23.73
C LEU A 49 24.98 8.02 -22.55
N GLY A 50 23.64 7.99 -22.61
CA GLY A 50 22.76 8.55 -21.57
C GLY A 50 22.50 7.64 -20.36
N TRP A 51 23.03 6.40 -20.38
CA TRP A 51 22.82 5.39 -19.32
C TRP A 51 24.07 5.17 -18.45
N LYS A 52 25.15 5.93 -18.66
CA LYS A 52 26.47 5.66 -18.04
C LYS A 52 26.61 5.99 -16.55
N HIS A 53 25.59 6.53 -15.88
CA HIS A 53 25.71 7.02 -14.50
C HIS A 53 24.52 6.68 -13.57
N MET A 54 23.75 5.62 -13.82
CA MET A 54 22.74 5.18 -12.82
C MET A 54 23.39 4.44 -11.66
N GLY A 55 22.84 4.62 -10.44
CA GLY A 55 23.41 4.15 -9.18
C GLY A 55 23.82 2.67 -9.18
N LYS A 56 24.94 2.37 -8.52
CA LYS A 56 25.51 1.02 -8.42
C LYS A 56 24.75 0.14 -7.43
N LEU A 57 24.12 0.72 -6.41
CA LEU A 57 23.50 -0.06 -5.34
C LEU A 57 22.01 0.26 -5.22
N TYR A 58 21.16 -0.77 -5.27
CA TYR A 58 19.74 -0.64 -4.96
C TYR A 58 19.52 -0.76 -3.46
N LEU A 59 18.90 0.25 -2.85
CA LEU A 59 18.60 0.30 -1.42
C LEU A 59 17.10 0.02 -1.19
N SER A 60 16.79 -1.08 -0.50
CA SER A 60 15.43 -1.50 -0.20
C SER A 60 14.74 -0.57 0.81
N ARG A 61 13.55 -0.04 0.50
CA ARG A 61 12.81 0.97 1.30
C ARG A 61 11.43 0.46 1.71
N VAL A 62 10.99 0.73 2.96
CA VAL A 62 9.65 0.32 3.45
C VAL A 62 8.79 1.42 4.02
N ALA A 63 9.36 2.53 4.50
CA ALA A 63 8.56 3.64 5.00
C ALA A 63 9.41 4.92 4.94
N ASP A 64 8.75 6.05 4.76
CA ASP A 64 9.38 7.36 4.76
C ASP A 64 10.25 7.59 6.01
N ASP A 65 11.42 8.21 5.81
CA ASP A 65 12.23 8.88 6.82
C ASP A 65 12.85 8.06 7.96
N HIS A 66 13.13 6.76 7.79
CA HIS A 66 14.00 6.08 8.77
C HIS A 66 15.42 6.68 8.72
N PRO A 67 15.96 7.26 9.82
CA PRO A 67 17.28 7.92 9.84
C PRO A 67 18.41 7.02 9.31
N LEU A 68 18.36 5.75 9.70
CA LEU A 68 19.17 4.63 9.18
C LEU A 68 19.33 4.61 7.65
N MET A 69 18.25 4.80 6.89
CA MET A 69 18.32 4.77 5.42
C MET A 69 19.16 5.92 4.87
N ARG A 70 18.94 7.13 5.39
CA ARG A 70 19.70 8.32 4.98
C ARG A 70 21.16 8.18 5.38
N GLU A 71 21.42 7.60 6.54
CA GLU A 71 22.78 7.40 7.05
C GLU A 71 23.55 6.35 6.25
N VAL A 72 22.94 5.18 5.98
CA VAL A 72 23.54 4.13 5.14
C VAL A 72 23.75 4.62 3.71
N ALA A 73 22.76 5.28 3.12
CA ALA A 73 22.88 5.87 1.77
C ALA A 73 24.00 6.91 1.73
N GLY A 74 24.01 7.88 2.66
CA GLY A 74 25.03 8.92 2.73
C GLY A 74 26.43 8.38 3.03
N GLY A 75 26.55 7.32 3.82
CA GLY A 75 27.80 6.61 4.05
C GLY A 75 28.32 5.95 2.78
N LEU A 76 27.47 5.20 2.08
CA LEU A 76 27.82 4.51 0.84
C LEU A 76 28.24 5.49 -0.25
N GLU A 77 27.53 6.61 -0.36
CA GLU A 77 27.85 7.70 -1.28
C GLU A 77 29.21 8.33 -0.98
N LYS A 78 29.52 8.62 0.29
CA LYS A 78 30.85 9.10 0.71
C LYS A 78 31.96 8.11 0.39
N ALA A 79 31.66 6.81 0.40
CA ALA A 79 32.60 5.75 0.01
C ALA A 79 32.66 5.50 -1.51
N GLY A 80 31.96 6.30 -2.32
CA GLY A 80 31.98 6.21 -3.79
C GLY A 80 31.02 5.16 -4.37
N TYR A 81 30.00 4.76 -3.62
CA TYR A 81 28.94 3.87 -4.11
C TYR A 81 27.63 4.64 -4.29
N PRO A 82 27.29 5.06 -5.53
CA PRO A 82 26.04 5.76 -5.77
C PRO A 82 24.85 4.83 -5.52
N THR A 83 23.84 5.31 -4.81
CA THR A 83 22.66 4.50 -4.43
C THR A 83 21.42 4.88 -5.27
N CYS A 84 20.54 3.89 -5.49
CA CYS A 84 19.28 3.98 -6.21
C CYS A 84 18.18 3.40 -5.29
N PHE A 85 16.98 3.99 -5.22
CA PHE A 85 15.84 3.42 -4.47
C PHE A 85 14.52 3.74 -5.15
N LEU A 86 13.47 2.96 -4.84
CA LEU A 86 12.14 3.18 -5.41
C LEU A 86 11.52 4.49 -4.85
N GLN A 87 11.18 5.45 -5.71
CA GLN A 87 10.37 6.60 -5.35
C GLN A 87 8.87 6.30 -5.53
N GLU A 88 8.03 6.87 -4.67
CA GLU A 88 6.57 6.67 -4.70
C GLU A 88 5.91 7.28 -5.96
N GLU A 89 6.42 8.41 -6.44
CA GLU A 89 5.91 9.13 -7.62
C GLU A 89 6.39 8.53 -8.94
N ILE A 90 5.65 7.55 -9.46
CA ILE A 90 5.84 6.94 -10.79
C ILE A 90 4.45 6.83 -11.45
N PRO A 91 4.33 6.97 -12.78
CA PRO A 91 3.02 6.95 -13.45
C PRO A 91 2.16 5.72 -13.10
N PRO A 92 0.82 5.92 -13.01
CA PRO A 92 -0.11 4.95 -12.43
C PRO A 92 -0.24 3.64 -13.21
N ASP A 93 0.27 3.56 -14.44
CA ASP A 93 0.12 2.45 -15.37
C ASP A 93 1.18 1.34 -15.25
N MET A 94 2.12 1.41 -14.30
CA MET A 94 3.25 0.45 -14.19
C MET A 94 3.17 -0.46 -12.95
N SER A 95 3.28 -1.80 -13.11
CA SER A 95 3.34 -2.78 -12.00
C SER A 95 4.40 -2.46 -10.95
N LEU A 96 4.16 -2.80 -9.66
CA LEU A 96 5.18 -2.63 -8.62
C LEU A 96 6.43 -3.46 -8.97
N LEU A 97 6.23 -4.67 -9.50
CA LEU A 97 7.33 -5.50 -9.99
C LEU A 97 8.05 -4.86 -11.20
N SER A 98 7.34 -4.23 -12.13
CA SER A 98 7.95 -3.51 -13.25
C SER A 98 8.69 -2.24 -12.81
N ARG A 99 8.21 -1.55 -11.78
CA ARG A 99 8.93 -0.43 -11.15
C ARG A 99 10.23 -0.91 -10.52
N VAL A 100 10.18 -2.00 -9.75
CA VAL A 100 11.38 -2.61 -9.15
C VAL A 100 12.34 -3.05 -10.26
N ARG A 101 11.87 -3.72 -11.32
CA ARG A 101 12.70 -4.12 -12.48
C ARG A 101 13.38 -2.93 -13.14
N LEU A 102 12.65 -1.85 -13.37
CA LEU A 102 13.17 -0.65 -14.02
C LEU A 102 14.28 0.01 -13.19
N VAL A 103 14.02 0.24 -11.91
CA VAL A 103 14.94 0.95 -11.02
C VAL A 103 16.13 0.08 -10.60
N MET A 104 15.89 -1.21 -10.35
CA MET A 104 16.96 -2.16 -10.01
C MET A 104 17.78 -2.57 -11.23
N GLY A 105 17.22 -2.44 -12.45
CA GLY A 105 17.83 -2.81 -13.72
C GLY A 105 19.33 -2.49 -13.87
N PRO A 106 19.76 -1.25 -13.62
CA PRO A 106 21.17 -0.85 -13.75
C PRO A 106 22.03 -1.07 -12.50
N CYS A 107 21.46 -1.48 -11.37
CA CYS A 107 22.19 -1.56 -10.10
C CYS A 107 22.90 -2.93 -9.98
N ASP A 108 24.11 -2.96 -9.40
CA ASP A 108 25.03 -4.11 -9.28
C ASP A 108 24.75 -4.98 -8.04
N ALA A 109 24.08 -4.44 -7.03
CA ALA A 109 23.67 -5.18 -5.82
C ALA A 109 22.42 -4.59 -5.17
N LEU A 110 21.74 -5.42 -4.37
CA LEU A 110 20.66 -5.04 -3.46
C LEU A 110 21.21 -4.94 -2.04
N ILE A 111 21.16 -3.75 -1.45
CA ILE A 111 21.32 -3.55 -0.02
C ILE A 111 19.94 -3.66 0.62
N LEU A 112 19.73 -4.76 1.36
CA LEU A 112 18.48 -5.08 2.02
C LEU A 112 18.58 -4.70 3.49
N ILE A 113 18.04 -3.55 3.88
CA ILE A 113 17.96 -3.17 5.29
C ILE A 113 16.79 -3.92 5.93
N VAL A 114 17.08 -4.81 6.88
CA VAL A 114 16.08 -5.60 7.59
C VAL A 114 15.93 -5.08 9.01
N THR A 115 14.80 -4.44 9.27
CA THR A 115 14.33 -4.08 10.60
C THR A 115 13.10 -4.94 10.94
N PRO A 116 12.58 -4.92 12.19
CA PRO A 116 11.32 -5.62 12.48
C PRO A 116 10.16 -5.14 11.59
N ALA A 117 10.21 -3.89 11.09
CA ALA A 117 9.27 -3.31 10.11
C ALA A 117 9.27 -4.05 8.77
N VAL A 118 10.47 -4.33 8.29
CA VAL A 118 10.72 -4.77 6.91
C VAL A 118 10.31 -6.23 6.74
N LEU A 119 10.32 -7.01 7.82
CA LEU A 119 9.93 -8.41 7.84
C LEU A 119 8.50 -8.67 7.38
N TYR A 120 7.68 -7.66 7.13
CA TYR A 120 6.28 -7.85 6.76
C TYR A 120 5.88 -7.08 5.50
N SER A 121 6.83 -6.36 4.88
CA SER A 121 6.62 -5.55 3.67
C SER A 121 6.47 -6.40 2.41
N GLU A 122 5.38 -6.17 1.68
CA GLU A 122 5.13 -6.79 0.37
C GLU A 122 6.09 -6.24 -0.70
N GLN A 123 6.37 -4.93 -0.66
CA GLN A 123 7.31 -4.30 -1.58
C GLN A 123 8.70 -4.94 -1.47
N VAL A 124 9.22 -5.13 -0.26
CA VAL A 124 10.53 -5.75 -0.05
C VAL A 124 10.54 -7.20 -0.48
N THR A 125 9.43 -7.90 -0.28
CA THR A 125 9.29 -9.26 -0.80
C THR A 125 9.45 -9.29 -2.32
N LYS A 126 8.87 -8.32 -3.05
CA LYS A 126 9.05 -8.18 -4.51
C LYS A 126 10.47 -7.77 -4.90
N GLU A 127 11.12 -6.89 -4.14
CA GLU A 127 12.52 -6.49 -4.36
C GLU A 127 13.49 -7.66 -4.17
N VAL A 128 13.34 -8.45 -3.10
CA VAL A 128 14.15 -9.64 -2.83
C VAL A 128 13.95 -10.70 -3.91
N ALA A 129 12.70 -10.95 -4.31
CA ALA A 129 12.40 -11.90 -5.38
C ALA A 129 13.01 -11.46 -6.73
N GLU A 130 12.95 -10.17 -7.04
CA GLU A 130 13.52 -9.59 -8.26
C GLU A 130 15.06 -9.72 -8.27
N ALA A 131 15.72 -9.35 -7.18
CA ALA A 131 17.17 -9.47 -7.03
C ALA A 131 17.64 -10.93 -7.14
N PHE A 132 16.98 -11.85 -6.43
CA PHE A 132 17.27 -13.28 -6.48
C PHE A 132 17.19 -13.84 -7.91
N ARG A 133 16.10 -13.53 -8.61
CA ARG A 133 15.85 -14.00 -9.98
C ARG A 133 16.87 -13.44 -10.98
N ARG A 134 17.45 -12.26 -10.72
CA ARG A 134 18.54 -11.68 -11.53
C ARG A 134 19.93 -12.17 -11.13
N LYS A 135 20.04 -13.00 -10.09
CA LYS A 135 21.31 -13.35 -9.45
C LYS A 135 22.09 -12.11 -8.98
N LEU A 136 21.36 -11.07 -8.61
CA LEU A 136 21.94 -9.86 -8.04
C LEU A 136 22.40 -10.18 -6.61
N PRO A 137 23.64 -9.83 -6.21
CA PRO A 137 24.07 -9.97 -4.83
C PRO A 137 23.11 -9.24 -3.88
N ILE A 138 22.59 -9.95 -2.89
CA ILE A 138 21.76 -9.39 -1.83
C ILE A 138 22.63 -9.31 -0.58
N ILE A 139 22.80 -8.10 -0.05
CA ILE A 139 23.55 -7.82 1.17
C ILE A 139 22.55 -7.41 2.24
N PRO A 140 22.15 -8.34 3.13
CA PRO A 140 21.26 -8.02 4.23
C PRO A 140 22.00 -7.23 5.29
N VAL A 141 21.40 -6.14 5.75
CA VAL A 141 21.84 -5.30 6.86
C VAL A 141 20.79 -5.43 7.96
N LEU A 142 21.08 -6.25 8.97
CA LEU A 142 20.15 -6.55 10.06
C LEU A 142 20.28 -5.50 11.16
N VAL A 143 19.16 -4.88 11.52
CA VAL A 143 19.10 -3.85 12.56
C VAL A 143 18.01 -4.20 13.57
N GLY A 144 18.43 -4.60 14.78
CA GLY A 144 17.52 -5.01 15.85
C GLY A 144 16.71 -6.27 15.56
N VAL A 145 17.18 -7.11 14.63
CA VAL A 145 16.61 -8.43 14.31
C VAL A 145 17.73 -9.45 14.19
N THR A 146 17.48 -10.67 14.65
CA THR A 146 18.42 -11.78 14.52
C THR A 146 18.18 -12.55 13.21
N PRO A 147 19.18 -13.26 12.66
CA PRO A 147 19.00 -14.05 11.44
C PRO A 147 18.00 -15.19 11.63
N GLN A 148 17.85 -15.68 12.86
CA GLN A 148 16.87 -16.68 13.19
C GLN A 148 15.46 -16.10 13.12
N GLU A 149 15.23 -14.91 13.68
CA GLU A 149 13.94 -14.21 13.54
C GLU A 149 13.59 -13.90 12.08
N VAL A 150 14.57 -13.52 11.25
CA VAL A 150 14.34 -13.34 9.80
C VAL A 150 13.92 -14.66 9.15
N LYS A 151 14.60 -15.77 9.47
CA LYS A 151 14.26 -17.10 8.92
C LYS A 151 12.88 -17.59 9.37
N ASP A 152 12.52 -17.32 10.62
CA ASP A 152 11.26 -17.78 11.20
C ASP A 152 10.07 -16.98 10.65
N ARG A 153 10.24 -15.66 10.48
CA ARG A 153 9.17 -14.77 9.99
C ARG A 153 9.10 -14.66 8.47
N ARG A 154 10.20 -14.97 7.77
CA ARG A 154 10.33 -14.94 6.30
C ARG A 154 11.09 -16.18 5.78
N PRO A 155 10.53 -17.38 5.94
CA PRO A 155 11.16 -18.62 5.46
C PRO A 155 11.45 -18.59 3.95
N GLU A 156 10.63 -17.87 3.17
CA GLU A 156 10.80 -17.67 1.73
C GLU A 156 12.10 -16.93 1.34
N TRP A 157 12.69 -16.14 2.25
CA TRP A 157 13.93 -15.40 1.99
C TRP A 157 15.19 -16.25 2.20
N LYS A 158 15.06 -17.43 2.80
CA LYS A 158 16.20 -18.29 3.21
C LYS A 158 17.18 -18.60 2.07
N HIS A 159 16.69 -18.72 0.84
CA HIS A 159 17.53 -19.01 -0.33
C HIS A 159 18.09 -17.75 -1.01
N ALA A 160 17.51 -16.59 -0.72
CA ALA A 160 17.90 -15.31 -1.31
C ALA A 160 18.91 -14.56 -0.44
N LEU A 161 18.87 -14.75 0.88
CA LEU A 161 19.76 -14.09 1.82
C LEU A 161 21.07 -14.85 1.97
N GLY A 162 22.18 -14.19 1.63
CA GLY A 162 23.53 -14.63 1.95
C GLY A 162 23.91 -14.35 3.40
N SER A 163 25.21 -14.25 3.67
CA SER A 163 25.70 -13.82 4.99
C SER A 163 25.34 -12.35 5.24
N ALA A 164 24.77 -12.08 6.42
CA ALA A 164 24.29 -10.75 6.79
C ALA A 164 25.37 -9.88 7.45
N VAL A 165 25.25 -8.56 7.25
CA VAL A 165 25.89 -7.50 8.05
C VAL A 165 25.01 -7.21 9.24
N TYR A 166 25.61 -7.00 10.41
CA TYR A 166 24.89 -6.65 11.63
C TYR A 166 25.22 -5.23 12.04
N CYS A 167 24.21 -4.44 12.38
CA CYS A 167 24.40 -3.10 12.95
C CYS A 167 23.88 -3.07 14.38
N GLU A 168 24.65 -2.43 15.27
CA GLU A 168 24.19 -2.14 16.62
C GLU A 168 23.09 -1.07 16.58
N GLN A 169 22.04 -1.24 17.39
CA GLN A 169 21.04 -0.18 17.53
C GLN A 169 21.56 0.92 18.47
N PRO A 170 21.33 2.22 18.15
CA PRO A 170 20.71 2.78 16.96
C PRO A 170 21.75 3.42 16.01
N ASP A 171 22.98 2.89 15.95
CA ASP A 171 24.12 3.49 15.22
C ASP A 171 24.50 2.64 13.98
N PRO A 172 24.02 3.01 12.78
CA PRO A 172 24.35 2.36 11.53
C PRO A 172 25.81 2.49 11.12
N SER A 173 26.52 3.50 11.63
CA SER A 173 27.93 3.70 11.32
C SER A 173 28.79 2.55 11.85
N SER A 174 28.33 1.86 12.90
CA SER A 174 28.97 0.68 13.51
C SER A 174 29.23 -0.46 12.51
N CYS A 175 28.37 -0.60 11.48
CA CYS A 175 28.43 -1.70 10.52
C CYS A 175 28.92 -1.29 9.13
N PHE A 176 29.30 -0.01 8.97
CA PHE A 176 29.66 0.54 7.68
C PHE A 176 30.93 -0.08 7.07
N SER A 177 31.94 -0.33 7.91
CA SER A 177 33.18 -1.01 7.50
C SER A 177 32.89 -2.41 6.96
N GLU A 178 32.07 -3.19 7.65
CA GLU A 178 31.67 -4.54 7.25
C GLU A 178 30.84 -4.53 5.95
N LEU A 179 29.95 -3.56 5.79
CA LEU A 179 29.15 -3.38 4.58
C LEU A 179 30.04 -3.11 3.36
N VAL A 180 31.02 -2.20 3.48
CA VAL A 180 31.97 -1.89 2.41
C VAL A 180 32.90 -3.07 2.10
N GLU A 181 33.36 -3.80 3.11
CA GLU A 181 34.16 -5.01 2.92
C GLU A 181 33.39 -6.08 2.13
N ARG A 182 32.11 -6.27 2.42
CA ARG A 182 31.26 -7.23 1.69
C ARG A 182 30.99 -6.80 0.27
N LEU A 183 30.76 -5.51 0.02
CA LEU A 183 30.66 -4.99 -1.35
C LEU A 183 31.92 -5.32 -2.17
N ARG A 184 33.10 -5.09 -1.59
CA ARG A 184 34.39 -5.44 -2.23
C ARG A 184 34.55 -6.95 -2.42
N ALA A 185 34.17 -7.77 -1.44
CA ALA A 185 34.22 -9.23 -1.54
C ALA A 185 33.32 -9.79 -2.66
N GLN A 186 32.24 -9.08 -2.99
CA GLN A 186 31.35 -9.39 -4.12
C GLN A 186 31.87 -8.82 -5.46
N GLY A 187 33.07 -8.24 -5.50
CA GLY A 187 33.66 -7.65 -6.70
C GLY A 187 33.06 -6.30 -7.10
N ILE A 188 32.28 -5.66 -6.22
CA ILE A 188 31.62 -4.39 -6.49
C ILE A 188 32.59 -3.26 -6.12
N ALA A 189 33.11 -2.58 -7.14
CA ALA A 189 34.02 -1.45 -6.96
C ALA A 189 33.25 -0.12 -6.80
N PRO A 190 33.80 0.88 -6.10
CA PRO A 190 33.24 2.24 -6.11
C PRO A 190 33.23 2.80 -7.54
N GLY A 191 32.19 3.57 -7.89
CA GLY A 191 32.02 4.19 -9.20
C GLY A 191 31.98 5.69 -9.03
N GLY A 192 32.89 6.42 -9.67
CA GLY A 192 32.81 7.88 -9.75
C GLY A 192 31.57 8.28 -10.55
N GLY A 193 30.47 8.58 -9.86
CA GLY A 193 29.23 9.07 -10.44
C GLY A 193 28.51 9.96 -9.44
N GLU A 194 27.98 11.08 -9.92
CA GLU A 194 27.11 11.96 -9.14
C GLU A 194 25.73 11.31 -8.90
N THR A 195 25.11 11.67 -7.78
CA THR A 195 23.77 11.23 -7.39
C THR A 195 22.73 11.58 -8.46
N LEU A 196 22.01 10.58 -8.97
CA LEU A 196 20.76 10.79 -9.70
C LEU A 196 19.59 10.58 -8.74
N ALA A 197 18.99 11.67 -8.25
CA ALA A 197 17.58 11.64 -7.92
C ALA A 197 16.82 11.20 -9.19
N ALA A 198 15.84 10.32 -9.04
CA ALA A 198 15.22 9.64 -10.17
C ALA A 198 14.83 10.59 -11.32
N VAL A 199 15.04 10.12 -12.54
CA VAL A 199 14.69 10.80 -13.79
C VAL A 199 13.20 11.18 -13.77
N THR A 200 12.90 12.46 -13.59
CA THR A 200 11.63 13.06 -13.99
C THR A 200 11.67 13.33 -15.50
N PRO A 201 10.73 12.84 -16.32
CA PRO A 201 10.57 13.39 -17.64
C PRO A 201 10.07 14.82 -17.46
N HIS A 202 10.96 15.81 -17.61
CA HIS A 202 10.62 17.22 -17.44
C HIS A 202 9.39 17.61 -18.27
N ALA A 203 8.39 18.16 -17.56
CA ALA A 203 7.44 19.10 -18.12
C ALA A 203 8.21 20.32 -18.66
N HIS A 204 7.79 20.85 -19.80
CA HIS A 204 8.42 21.99 -20.45
C HIS A 204 8.51 23.20 -19.50
N SER A 205 9.74 23.68 -19.25
CA SER A 205 9.99 24.97 -18.64
C SER A 205 9.75 26.07 -19.67
N GLY A 206 8.77 26.93 -19.39
CA GLY A 206 8.59 28.21 -20.05
C GLY A 206 9.75 29.16 -19.72
N ARG A 207 10.12 29.99 -20.70
CA ARG A 207 11.16 31.02 -20.63
C ARG A 207 10.97 31.97 -19.44
N LYS A 208 12.11 32.41 -18.89
CA LYS A 208 12.25 33.50 -17.94
C LYS A 208 11.78 34.84 -18.53
N GLY A 209 11.06 35.60 -17.71
CA GLY A 209 11.39 36.97 -17.32
C GLY A 209 10.96 38.09 -18.26
N GLU A 210 9.94 38.85 -17.84
CA GLU A 210 9.97 40.32 -17.85
C GLU A 210 8.93 40.86 -16.85
N SER A 211 9.25 42.04 -16.31
CA SER A 211 8.76 42.63 -15.06
C SER A 211 7.64 43.69 -15.23
N VAL A 212 7.14 44.19 -14.08
CA VAL A 212 6.47 45.51 -13.82
C VAL A 212 4.91 45.48 -13.91
N PRO A 213 4.13 46.33 -13.18
CA PRO A 213 3.79 46.39 -11.73
C PRO A 213 2.23 46.42 -11.51
N PRO A 214 1.69 46.69 -10.28
CA PRO A 214 0.24 46.57 -10.01
C PRO A 214 -0.52 47.91 -10.10
N ALA A 215 -1.68 47.94 -10.78
CA ALA A 215 -2.72 48.98 -10.59
C ALA A 215 -4.04 48.68 -11.32
N ALA A 216 -5.14 49.14 -10.68
CA ALA A 216 -6.48 49.49 -11.20
C ALA A 216 -7.36 48.35 -11.78
N ARG A 217 -8.47 47.97 -11.12
CA ARG A 217 -9.81 48.63 -11.12
C ARG A 217 -10.32 48.95 -12.53
N ASP A 218 -11.29 48.14 -12.98
CA ASP A 218 -12.56 48.48 -13.66
C ASP A 218 -13.14 47.15 -14.20
N ARG A 219 -14.30 46.64 -13.75
CA ARG A 219 -15.70 47.04 -13.97
C ARG A 219 -16.07 47.16 -15.46
N LEU A 220 -16.69 46.11 -15.98
CA LEU A 220 -17.63 46.05 -17.13
C LEU A 220 -18.27 44.65 -17.04
N GLU A 221 -19.46 44.55 -16.44
CA GLU A 221 -20.78 44.67 -17.06
C GLU A 221 -21.23 43.38 -17.76
N LEU A 222 -22.39 42.93 -17.29
CA LEU A 222 -23.15 41.79 -17.78
C LEU A 222 -23.71 42.12 -19.17
N GLU A 223 -23.69 41.14 -20.06
CA GLU A 223 -24.78 40.95 -21.01
C GLU A 223 -25.22 39.48 -20.99
N ASP A 224 -26.50 39.32 -20.63
CA ASP A 224 -27.29 38.11 -20.73
C ASP A 224 -27.44 37.71 -22.20
N ALA A 225 -27.19 36.43 -22.50
CA ALA A 225 -27.80 35.77 -23.64
C ALA A 225 -27.95 34.26 -23.39
N GLY A 226 -29.20 33.86 -23.13
CA GLY A 226 -29.78 32.70 -23.80
C GLY A 226 -29.57 31.34 -23.15
N ASN A 227 -30.57 30.97 -22.35
CA ASN A 227 -30.95 29.60 -21.99
C ASN A 227 -30.67 28.57 -23.12
N VAL A 228 -29.84 27.57 -22.82
CA VAL A 228 -29.96 26.23 -23.40
C VAL A 228 -30.02 25.25 -22.25
N GLU A 229 -31.20 24.64 -22.08
CA GLU A 229 -31.45 23.55 -21.16
C GLU A 229 -30.55 22.36 -21.51
N ALA A 230 -29.68 21.98 -20.57
CA ALA A 230 -29.00 20.70 -20.56
C ALA A 230 -29.26 20.02 -19.21
N THR A 231 -30.30 19.20 -19.21
CA THR A 231 -30.42 17.89 -18.54
C THR A 231 -29.47 17.61 -17.36
N GLY A 232 -30.06 17.58 -16.15
CA GLY A 232 -29.74 16.63 -15.09
C GLY A 232 -28.29 16.51 -14.63
N LYS A 233 -27.83 17.43 -13.77
CA LYS A 233 -26.69 17.15 -12.88
C LYS A 233 -27.18 16.30 -11.70
N GLU A 234 -26.72 15.06 -11.63
CA GLU A 234 -26.79 14.23 -10.42
C GLU A 234 -26.04 14.88 -9.25
N PRO A 235 -26.53 14.75 -8.01
CA PRO A 235 -25.82 15.28 -6.84
C PRO A 235 -24.63 14.38 -6.47
N ALA A 236 -23.50 15.05 -6.23
CA ALA A 236 -22.20 14.48 -5.92
C ALA A 236 -22.21 13.47 -4.75
N ALA A 237 -21.57 12.32 -4.99
CA ALA A 237 -21.15 11.35 -3.99
C ALA A 237 -20.18 11.99 -2.99
N LYS A 238 -20.64 12.20 -1.75
CA LYS A 238 -19.82 12.64 -0.61
C LYS A 238 -20.28 11.90 0.65
N ALA A 239 -19.94 10.61 0.74
CA ALA A 239 -19.79 9.91 2.01
C ALA A 239 -18.85 8.67 1.94
N ASN A 240 -18.38 8.25 0.76
CA ASN A 240 -17.20 7.39 0.61
C ASN A 240 -15.90 8.21 0.51
N ARG A 241 -15.50 8.91 1.58
CA ARG A 241 -14.10 9.37 1.68
C ARG A 241 -13.27 8.21 2.16
N ASP A 242 -12.75 7.45 1.19
CA ASP A 242 -11.55 6.66 1.40
C ASP A 242 -10.45 7.67 1.77
N LEU A 243 -10.00 7.66 3.03
CA LEU A 243 -8.88 8.49 3.52
C LEU A 243 -7.55 8.16 2.80
N SER A 244 -7.59 7.34 1.75
CA SER A 244 -6.49 6.83 0.93
C SER A 244 -5.88 7.83 -0.04
N SER A 245 -6.45 9.02 -0.24
CA SER A 245 -5.96 9.90 -1.32
C SER A 245 -4.54 10.44 -1.11
N ARG A 246 -3.92 10.26 0.06
CA ARG A 246 -2.49 10.58 0.27
C ARG A 246 -1.83 9.61 1.26
N ARG A 247 -0.72 9.00 0.81
CA ARG A 247 0.27 8.16 1.53
C ARG A 247 0.06 6.65 1.38
N ALA A 248 0.93 6.06 0.55
CA ALA A 248 0.92 4.69 0.07
C ALA A 248 1.27 3.66 1.15
N GLY A 249 0.69 2.46 1.06
CA GLY A 249 1.14 1.32 1.88
C GLY A 249 0.39 0.00 1.70
N SER A 250 -0.79 -0.04 1.09
CA SER A 250 -1.57 -1.27 0.90
C SER A 250 -1.49 -1.78 -0.54
N GLY A 251 -1.29 -3.11 -0.73
CA GLY A 251 -1.35 -3.76 -2.04
C GLY A 251 -2.68 -3.50 -2.78
N MET A 252 -3.78 -3.29 -2.04
CA MET A 252 -5.08 -2.90 -2.61
C MET A 252 -5.04 -1.50 -3.26
N GLN A 253 -4.31 -0.54 -2.67
CA GLN A 253 -4.18 0.81 -3.26
C GLN A 253 -3.42 0.76 -4.59
N ALA A 254 -2.41 -0.11 -4.69
CA ALA A 254 -1.69 -0.34 -5.94
C ALA A 254 -2.58 -0.99 -7.01
N SER A 255 -3.48 -1.91 -6.64
CA SER A 255 -4.47 -2.49 -7.57
C SER A 255 -5.55 -1.47 -7.97
N MET A 256 -6.02 -0.61 -7.05
CA MET A 256 -7.01 0.44 -7.36
C MET A 256 -6.49 1.46 -8.38
N ALA A 257 -5.18 1.71 -8.41
CA ALA A 257 -4.54 2.57 -9.41
C ALA A 257 -4.52 1.98 -10.84
N ARG A 258 -4.71 0.66 -11.00
CA ARG A 258 -4.61 -0.06 -12.30
C ARG A 258 -5.94 -0.61 -12.83
N GLU A 259 -7.05 -0.09 -12.31
CA GLU A 259 -8.37 -0.71 -12.38
C GLU A 259 -8.39 -2.07 -11.66
N LEU A 260 -9.42 -2.24 -10.84
CA LEU A 260 -9.56 -3.44 -10.04
C LEU A 260 -9.90 -4.63 -10.95
N THR A 261 -9.11 -5.70 -10.84
CA THR A 261 -9.44 -7.01 -11.42
C THR A 261 -10.81 -7.48 -10.96
N ARG A 262 -11.46 -8.33 -11.76
CA ARG A 262 -12.77 -8.89 -11.43
C ARG A 262 -12.67 -9.63 -10.10
N PHE A 263 -13.60 -9.36 -9.18
CA PHE A 263 -13.70 -10.13 -7.95
C PHE A 263 -14.24 -11.53 -8.25
N VAL A 264 -13.49 -12.55 -7.83
CA VAL A 264 -13.77 -13.95 -8.16
C VAL A 264 -13.90 -14.80 -6.89
N GLY A 265 -15.03 -15.49 -6.80
CA GLY A 265 -15.35 -16.34 -5.66
C GLY A 265 -15.77 -15.54 -4.42
N ARG A 266 -15.67 -16.19 -3.25
CA ARG A 266 -15.95 -15.60 -1.93
C ARG A 266 -17.41 -15.30 -1.62
N GLU A 267 -18.33 -15.97 -2.33
CA GLU A 267 -19.77 -15.75 -2.16
C GLU A 267 -20.22 -16.10 -0.72
N LYS A 268 -19.65 -17.16 -0.13
CA LYS A 268 -19.93 -17.58 1.26
C LYS A 268 -19.35 -16.61 2.28
N GLU A 269 -18.15 -16.10 2.04
CA GLU A 269 -17.51 -15.13 2.91
C GLU A 269 -18.26 -13.79 2.91
N LEU A 270 -18.71 -13.32 1.74
CA LEU A 270 -19.58 -12.13 1.63
C LEU A 270 -20.90 -12.33 2.37
N GLU A 271 -21.55 -13.48 2.18
CA GLU A 271 -22.80 -13.80 2.88
C GLU A 271 -22.62 -13.75 4.40
N ARG A 272 -21.48 -14.25 4.91
CA ARG A 272 -21.18 -14.23 6.34
C ARG A 272 -20.97 -12.82 6.89
N ILE A 273 -20.33 -11.93 6.12
CA ILE A 273 -20.22 -10.51 6.51
C ILE A 273 -21.61 -9.88 6.55
N SER A 274 -22.46 -10.13 5.54
CA SER A 274 -23.84 -9.65 5.49
C SER A 274 -24.71 -10.15 6.63
N GLN A 275 -24.55 -11.42 7.05
CA GLN A 275 -25.24 -11.96 8.23
C GLN A 275 -24.82 -11.23 9.52
N CYS A 276 -23.53 -10.92 9.68
CA CYS A 276 -23.05 -10.14 10.82
C CYS A 276 -23.59 -8.70 10.81
N LEU A 277 -23.68 -8.08 9.63
CA LEU A 277 -24.33 -6.77 9.47
C LEU A 277 -25.81 -6.84 9.85
N GLY A 278 -26.54 -7.86 9.40
CA GLY A 278 -27.95 -8.04 9.74
C GLY A 278 -28.21 -8.08 11.24
N ARG A 279 -27.34 -8.77 12.01
CA ARG A 279 -27.39 -8.78 13.48
C ARG A 279 -27.14 -7.40 14.07
N ALA A 280 -26.10 -6.70 13.61
CA ALA A 280 -25.80 -5.34 14.06
C ALA A 280 -26.97 -4.39 13.76
N VAL A 281 -27.56 -4.44 12.57
CA VAL A 281 -28.75 -3.63 12.23
C VAL A 281 -29.94 -3.93 13.17
N GLY A 282 -30.08 -5.18 13.60
CA GLY A 282 -31.05 -5.63 14.61
C GLY A 282 -30.74 -5.20 16.05
N GLY A 283 -29.62 -4.52 16.31
CA GLY A 283 -29.19 -4.08 17.64
C GLY A 283 -28.32 -5.09 18.39
N GLU A 284 -27.93 -6.19 17.75
CA GLU A 284 -26.96 -7.15 18.27
C GLU A 284 -25.59 -6.85 17.68
N GLY A 285 -24.80 -6.02 18.37
CA GLY A 285 -23.48 -5.64 17.88
C GLY A 285 -22.59 -6.85 17.63
N CYS A 286 -21.75 -6.77 16.62
CA CYS A 286 -20.97 -7.90 16.13
C CYS A 286 -19.52 -7.50 15.87
N VAL A 287 -18.59 -8.34 16.32
CA VAL A 287 -17.17 -8.25 15.94
C VAL A 287 -16.88 -9.41 15.00
N LEU A 288 -16.43 -9.12 13.79
CA LEU A 288 -16.05 -10.11 12.79
C LEU A 288 -14.56 -10.00 12.47
N ASP A 289 -13.79 -10.95 12.96
CA ASP A 289 -12.40 -11.09 12.57
C ASP A 289 -12.29 -11.83 11.23
N VAL A 290 -11.64 -11.19 10.27
CA VAL A 290 -11.29 -11.73 8.96
C VAL A 290 -9.81 -12.10 8.98
N VAL A 291 -9.53 -13.39 9.06
CA VAL A 291 -8.17 -13.92 9.30
C VAL A 291 -7.65 -14.60 8.05
N GLY A 292 -6.41 -14.34 7.67
CA GLY A 292 -5.79 -15.00 6.52
C GLY A 292 -4.42 -14.46 6.16
N GLU A 293 -3.69 -15.20 5.33
CA GLU A 293 -2.33 -14.84 4.90
C GLU A 293 -2.28 -13.51 4.13
N ALA A 294 -1.07 -12.97 3.94
CA ALA A 294 -0.87 -11.82 3.07
C ALA A 294 -1.30 -12.13 1.62
N GLY A 295 -1.98 -11.20 0.96
CA GLY A 295 -2.37 -11.33 -0.46
C GLY A 295 -3.62 -12.20 -0.74
N VAL A 296 -4.18 -12.90 0.25
CA VAL A 296 -5.36 -13.79 0.04
C VAL A 296 -6.67 -13.07 -0.33
N GLY A 297 -6.68 -11.73 -0.26
CA GLY A 297 -7.81 -10.89 -0.65
C GLY A 297 -8.72 -10.43 0.50
N LYS A 298 -8.23 -10.37 1.75
CA LYS A 298 -9.02 -9.90 2.91
C LYS A 298 -9.55 -8.47 2.70
N SER A 299 -8.67 -7.52 2.39
CA SER A 299 -9.05 -6.13 2.15
C SER A 299 -9.96 -6.01 0.93
N ARG A 300 -9.73 -6.82 -0.11
CA ARG A 300 -10.60 -6.84 -1.29
C ARG A 300 -12.00 -7.36 -0.96
N LEU A 301 -12.11 -8.42 -0.17
CA LEU A 301 -13.39 -8.97 0.29
C LEU A 301 -14.23 -7.91 1.04
N VAL A 302 -13.62 -7.20 1.99
CA VAL A 302 -14.30 -6.15 2.76
C VAL A 302 -14.59 -4.91 1.90
N TYR A 303 -13.72 -4.61 0.93
CA TYR A 303 -13.99 -3.60 -0.09
C TYR A 303 -15.26 -3.89 -0.87
N GLU A 304 -15.36 -5.09 -1.46
CA GLU A 304 -16.53 -5.53 -2.23
C GLU A 304 -17.80 -5.48 -1.39
N PHE A 305 -17.74 -5.97 -0.15
CA PHE A 305 -18.87 -5.88 0.78
C PHE A 305 -19.32 -4.43 1.00
N VAL A 306 -18.39 -3.52 1.32
CA VAL A 306 -18.74 -2.11 1.56
C VAL A 306 -19.30 -1.42 0.32
N GLN A 307 -18.84 -1.77 -0.89
CA GLN A 307 -19.40 -1.23 -2.14
C GLN A 307 -20.88 -1.60 -2.34
N THR A 308 -21.36 -2.67 -1.71
CA THR A 308 -22.78 -3.04 -1.75
C THR A 308 -23.66 -2.23 -0.79
N LEU A 309 -23.07 -1.49 0.14
CA LEU A 309 -23.81 -0.77 1.19
C LEU A 309 -24.24 0.62 0.70
N PRO A 310 -25.54 0.95 0.72
CA PRO A 310 -25.99 2.29 0.37
C PRO A 310 -25.51 3.32 1.40
N GLU A 311 -24.75 4.31 0.93
CA GLU A 311 -24.18 5.39 1.77
C GLU A 311 -25.21 6.11 2.63
N ARG A 312 -26.49 6.14 2.21
CA ARG A 312 -27.57 6.79 2.98
C ARG A 312 -28.02 6.00 4.20
N GLU A 313 -27.83 4.69 4.22
CA GLU A 313 -28.33 3.81 5.29
C GLU A 313 -27.24 3.40 6.29
N TYR A 314 -25.99 3.30 5.82
CA TYR A 314 -24.85 2.86 6.66
C TYR A 314 -23.80 3.96 6.83
N LEU A 315 -23.20 4.05 8.01
CA LEU A 315 -21.98 4.83 8.23
C LEU A 315 -20.80 3.87 8.22
N VAL A 316 -19.92 4.01 7.24
CA VAL A 316 -18.72 3.18 7.11
C VAL A 316 -17.50 4.02 7.47
N LEU A 317 -16.72 3.57 8.46
CA LEU A 317 -15.45 4.21 8.83
C LEU A 317 -14.35 3.16 8.75
N ARG A 318 -13.21 3.56 8.21
CA ARG A 318 -12.07 2.67 7.97
C ARG A 318 -10.80 3.24 8.56
N SER A 319 -9.94 2.36 9.05
CA SER A 319 -8.62 2.72 9.52
C SER A 319 -7.64 1.55 9.41
N TRP A 320 -6.36 1.87 9.39
CA TRP A 320 -5.26 0.92 9.28
C TRP A 320 -4.35 1.00 10.50
N CYS A 321 -4.00 -0.16 11.05
CA CYS A 321 -2.91 -0.25 12.01
C CYS A 321 -1.59 -0.16 11.24
N ARG A 322 -0.84 0.93 11.43
CA ARG A 322 0.39 1.19 10.69
C ARG A 322 1.60 0.86 11.53
N TYR A 323 2.57 0.20 10.89
CA TYR A 323 3.89 0.00 11.48
C TYR A 323 4.84 1.10 11.00
N TYR A 324 5.08 2.11 11.84
CA TYR A 324 6.04 3.20 11.57
C TYR A 324 7.42 2.98 12.23
N GLY A 325 7.74 1.77 12.68
CA GLY A 325 8.93 1.51 13.51
C GLY A 325 8.80 1.99 14.96
N VAL A 326 7.95 2.98 15.21
CA VAL A 326 7.44 3.36 16.54
C VAL A 326 5.92 3.33 16.49
N ALA A 327 5.31 2.70 17.48
CA ALA A 327 3.85 2.70 17.61
C ALA A 327 3.36 4.10 17.97
N VAL A 328 2.49 4.69 17.15
CA VAL A 328 1.83 5.97 17.45
C VAL A 328 0.53 5.65 18.20
N PRO A 329 0.43 6.01 19.50
CA PRO A 329 -0.75 5.69 20.28
C PRO A 329 -2.02 6.27 19.65
N TYR A 330 -3.10 5.51 19.71
CA TYR A 330 -4.43 5.91 19.22
C TYR A 330 -4.54 6.15 17.72
N LEU A 331 -3.51 5.91 16.91
CA LEU A 331 -3.56 6.26 15.49
C LEU A 331 -4.83 5.75 14.77
N PRO A 332 -5.25 4.47 14.92
CA PRO A 332 -6.45 4.02 14.24
C PRO A 332 -7.73 4.71 14.75
N ILE A 333 -7.75 5.09 16.02
CA ILE A 333 -8.86 5.83 16.63
C ILE A 333 -8.90 7.26 16.08
N VAL A 334 -7.74 7.91 15.95
CA VAL A 334 -7.62 9.24 15.37
C VAL A 334 -8.09 9.25 13.91
N GLU A 335 -7.71 8.26 13.11
CA GLU A 335 -8.19 8.12 11.72
C GLU A 335 -9.72 7.96 11.66
N ILE A 336 -10.30 7.11 12.52
CA ILE A 336 -11.76 6.93 12.62
C ILE A 336 -12.45 8.24 13.00
N LEU A 337 -11.94 8.95 14.01
CA LEU A 337 -12.54 10.21 14.48
C LEU A 337 -12.43 11.31 13.42
N ARG A 338 -11.28 11.43 12.75
CA ARG A 338 -11.10 12.38 11.64
C ARG A 338 -12.08 12.10 10.50
N ALA A 339 -12.25 10.83 10.09
CA ALA A 339 -13.25 10.44 9.11
C ALA A 339 -14.68 10.79 9.58
N PHE A 340 -15.00 10.49 10.84
CA PHE A 340 -16.32 10.74 11.41
C PHE A 340 -16.68 12.24 11.41
N PHE A 341 -15.74 13.08 11.83
CA PHE A 341 -15.90 14.53 11.91
C PHE A 341 -15.59 15.27 10.61
N ASP A 342 -15.19 14.56 9.56
CA ASP A 342 -14.77 15.13 8.27
C ASP A 342 -13.59 16.12 8.40
N ILE A 343 -12.60 15.79 9.25
CA ILE A 343 -11.42 16.62 9.53
C ILE A 343 -10.24 16.17 8.65
N ASP A 344 -9.66 17.12 7.93
CA ASP A 344 -8.44 16.91 7.13
C ASP A 344 -7.16 17.14 7.98
N GLU A 345 -6.06 16.44 7.66
CA GLU A 345 -4.82 16.48 8.48
C GLU A 345 -4.16 17.87 8.54
N ALA A 346 -4.31 18.67 7.47
CA ALA A 346 -3.76 20.02 7.37
C ALA A 346 -4.80 21.11 7.68
N GLU A 347 -5.94 20.75 8.25
CA GLU A 347 -7.02 21.68 8.57
C GLU A 347 -6.69 22.52 9.80
N ASP A 348 -7.22 23.75 9.81
CA ASP A 348 -7.10 24.65 10.96
C ASP A 348 -7.83 24.11 12.20
N HIS A 349 -7.28 24.41 13.39
CA HIS A 349 -7.80 23.91 14.65
C HIS A 349 -9.20 24.45 14.98
N ASP A 350 -9.52 25.70 14.65
CA ASP A 350 -10.83 26.29 14.95
C ASP A 350 -11.90 25.70 14.03
N LEU A 351 -11.56 25.47 12.75
CA LEU A 351 -12.43 24.78 11.81
C LEU A 351 -12.70 23.32 12.26
N SER A 352 -11.67 22.62 12.71
CA SER A 352 -11.79 21.26 13.26
C SER A 352 -12.73 21.24 14.48
N ARG A 353 -12.58 22.19 15.41
CA ARG A 353 -13.45 22.31 16.60
C ARG A 353 -14.90 22.62 16.23
N TRP A 354 -15.11 23.47 15.23
CA TRP A 354 -16.45 23.79 14.73
C TRP A 354 -17.14 22.55 14.15
N LYS A 355 -16.46 21.77 13.29
CA LYS A 355 -16.99 20.52 12.72
C LYS A 355 -17.35 19.49 13.79
N ILE A 356 -16.51 19.35 14.82
CA ILE A 356 -16.79 18.46 15.95
C ILE A 356 -18.10 18.87 16.63
N LYS A 357 -18.27 20.16 16.96
CA LYS A 357 -19.50 20.67 17.59
C LYS A 357 -20.72 20.49 16.69
N GLU A 358 -20.59 20.79 15.39
CA GLU A 358 -21.68 20.62 14.42
C GLU A 358 -22.14 19.15 14.35
N LYS A 359 -21.20 18.22 14.25
CA LYS A 359 -21.49 16.78 14.21
C LYS A 359 -21.99 16.23 15.54
N MET A 360 -21.71 16.90 16.65
CA MET A 360 -22.20 16.53 17.98
C MET A 360 -23.58 17.13 18.31
N ALA A 361 -24.02 18.15 17.58
CA ALA A 361 -25.31 18.80 17.81
C ALA A 361 -26.53 17.84 17.84
N PRO A 362 -26.60 16.76 17.02
CA PRO A 362 -27.72 15.82 17.05
C PRO A 362 -27.86 15.00 18.35
N PHE A 363 -26.92 15.10 19.28
CA PHE A 363 -26.97 14.38 20.57
C PHE A 363 -27.53 15.22 21.72
N ASP A 364 -28.14 16.38 21.43
CA ASP A 364 -28.87 17.24 22.38
C ASP A 364 -28.07 17.58 23.66
N GLY A 365 -26.75 17.78 23.53
CA GLY A 365 -25.85 18.10 24.64
C GLY A 365 -25.49 16.92 25.56
N SER A 366 -26.06 15.73 25.34
CA SER A 366 -25.82 14.52 26.16
C SER A 366 -24.37 14.00 26.10
N LEU A 367 -23.57 14.52 25.17
CA LEU A 367 -22.16 14.19 24.95
C LEU A 367 -21.23 15.40 25.11
N ASP A 368 -21.69 16.55 25.60
CA ASP A 368 -20.85 17.76 25.70
C ASP A 368 -19.66 17.57 26.66
N ASP A 369 -19.83 16.74 27.68
CA ASP A 369 -18.77 16.34 28.61
C ASP A 369 -17.65 15.51 27.94
N MET A 370 -17.88 15.06 26.70
CA MET A 370 -16.91 14.31 25.89
C MET A 370 -16.08 15.20 24.96
N LEU A 371 -16.39 16.50 24.85
CA LEU A 371 -15.62 17.41 24.00
C LEU A 371 -14.14 17.53 24.42
N PRO A 372 -13.79 17.74 25.71
CA PRO A 372 -12.39 17.81 26.13
C PRO A 372 -11.55 16.58 25.77
N PRO A 373 -11.97 15.32 26.06
CA PRO A 373 -11.20 14.15 25.65
C PRO A 373 -11.12 13.95 24.13
N LEU A 374 -12.18 14.29 23.37
CA LEU A 374 -12.14 14.24 21.90
C LEU A 374 -11.15 15.25 21.33
N TYR A 375 -11.06 16.44 21.91
CA TYR A 375 -10.05 17.43 21.53
C TYR A 375 -8.63 16.93 21.85
N GLU A 376 -8.39 16.32 23.02
CA GLU A 376 -7.06 15.79 23.38
C GLU A 376 -6.60 14.70 22.42
N VAL A 377 -7.43 13.69 22.12
CA VAL A 377 -7.03 12.58 21.23
C VAL A 377 -6.80 13.03 19.78
N LEU A 378 -7.49 14.08 19.34
CA LEU A 378 -7.30 14.70 18.02
C LEU A 378 -6.16 15.74 17.99
N SER A 379 -5.42 15.89 19.09
CA SER A 379 -4.35 16.88 19.26
C SER A 379 -4.81 18.34 19.06
N LEU A 380 -6.06 18.63 19.43
CA LEU A 380 -6.63 19.98 19.45
C LEU A 380 -6.45 20.61 20.85
N LYS A 381 -6.44 21.95 20.90
CA LYS A 381 -6.37 22.68 22.17
C LYS A 381 -7.56 22.32 23.05
N VAL A 382 -7.30 21.94 24.29
CA VAL A 382 -8.31 21.72 25.34
C VAL A 382 -8.35 22.96 26.22
N GLU A 383 -9.52 23.51 26.52
CA GLU A 383 -9.66 24.73 27.34
C GLU A 383 -10.28 24.45 28.72
N ASP A 384 -10.80 23.24 28.91
CA ASP A 384 -11.37 22.79 30.17
C ASP A 384 -10.28 22.57 31.22
N GLU A 385 -10.21 23.46 32.21
CA GLU A 385 -9.22 23.40 33.28
C GLU A 385 -9.38 22.18 34.20
N GLU A 386 -10.61 21.72 34.45
CA GLU A 386 -10.86 20.57 35.32
C GLU A 386 -10.34 19.29 34.66
N TYR A 387 -10.60 19.15 33.36
CA TYR A 387 -10.06 18.07 32.53
C TYR A 387 -8.52 18.12 32.49
N GLN A 388 -7.92 19.30 32.30
CA GLN A 388 -6.47 19.46 32.34
C GLN A 388 -5.86 19.15 33.72
N LYS A 389 -6.59 19.28 34.82
CA LYS A 389 -6.10 18.90 36.16
C LYS A 389 -6.15 17.39 36.41
N LEU A 390 -6.76 16.61 35.51
CA LEU A 390 -6.82 15.16 35.64
C LEU A 390 -5.46 14.50 35.42
N GLU A 391 -5.17 13.50 36.25
CA GLU A 391 -4.05 12.58 36.07
C GLU A 391 -4.10 11.88 34.70
N PRO A 392 -2.95 11.59 34.06
CA PRO A 392 -2.88 11.01 32.71
C PRO A 392 -3.73 9.73 32.54
N ARG A 393 -3.75 8.86 33.55
CA ARG A 393 -4.58 7.64 33.54
C ARG A 393 -6.07 7.96 33.45
N LYS A 394 -6.55 8.95 34.22
CA LYS A 394 -7.96 9.37 34.21
C LYS A 394 -8.33 10.04 32.88
N ARG A 395 -7.42 10.81 32.28
CA ARG A 395 -7.62 11.35 30.93
C ARG A 395 -7.77 10.26 29.89
N ARG A 396 -6.90 9.24 29.92
CA ARG A 396 -7.01 8.06 29.05
C ARG A 396 -8.36 7.36 29.21
N GLU A 397 -8.81 7.13 30.44
CA GLU A 397 -10.12 6.54 30.73
C GLU A 397 -11.27 7.42 30.17
N ARG A 398 -11.15 8.75 30.28
CA ARG A 398 -12.10 9.70 29.68
C ARG A 398 -12.08 9.67 28.15
N ILE A 399 -10.92 9.54 27.51
CA ILE A 399 -10.79 9.36 26.06
C ILE A 399 -11.50 8.07 25.60
N PHE A 400 -11.22 6.96 26.27
CA PHE A 400 -11.86 5.67 25.94
C PHE A 400 -13.38 5.76 26.04
N GLU A 401 -13.89 6.31 27.14
CA GLU A 401 -15.32 6.47 27.35
C GLU A 401 -15.95 7.41 26.32
N ALA A 402 -15.29 8.54 26.02
CA ALA A 402 -15.76 9.53 25.05
C ALA A 402 -15.94 8.94 23.65
N VAL A 403 -14.90 8.27 23.14
CA VAL A 403 -14.93 7.66 21.81
C VAL A 403 -15.96 6.54 21.76
N LYS A 404 -16.02 5.67 22.79
CA LYS A 404 -17.03 4.60 22.87
C LYS A 404 -18.44 5.17 22.88
N ARG A 405 -18.75 6.14 23.74
CA ARG A 405 -20.08 6.75 23.84
C ARG A 405 -20.47 7.43 22.54
N LEU A 406 -19.54 8.13 21.89
CA LEU A 406 -19.78 8.75 20.59
C LEU A 406 -20.20 7.71 19.54
N LEU A 407 -19.38 6.68 19.33
CA LEU A 407 -19.63 5.65 18.31
C LEU A 407 -20.90 4.83 18.61
N VAL A 408 -21.12 4.46 19.88
CA VAL A 408 -22.34 3.73 20.28
C VAL A 408 -23.58 4.60 20.11
N SER A 409 -23.54 5.88 20.48
CA SER A 409 -24.66 6.80 20.31
C SER A 409 -24.95 7.06 18.83
N GLN A 410 -23.91 7.27 18.03
CA GLN A 410 -24.03 7.40 16.58
C GLN A 410 -24.68 6.16 15.95
N SER A 411 -24.35 4.96 16.43
CA SER A 411 -24.94 3.71 15.91
C SER A 411 -26.46 3.66 16.05
N ARG A 412 -27.04 4.36 17.03
CA ARG A 412 -28.50 4.43 17.23
C ARG A 412 -29.19 5.25 16.14
N ILE A 413 -28.53 6.31 15.68
CA ILE A 413 -29.00 7.15 14.58
C ILE A 413 -28.87 6.37 13.26
N LYS A 414 -27.71 5.75 13.04
CA LYS A 414 -27.38 5.09 11.79
C LYS A 414 -26.47 3.88 12.03
N PRO A 415 -26.82 2.67 11.57
CA PRO A 415 -25.96 1.50 11.72
C PRO A 415 -24.55 1.76 11.19
N MET A 416 -23.54 1.28 11.93
CA MET A 416 -22.13 1.55 11.66
C MET A 416 -21.38 0.30 11.26
N VAL A 417 -20.53 0.42 10.25
CA VAL A 417 -19.50 -0.56 9.89
C VAL A 417 -18.14 0.08 10.14
N LEU A 418 -17.43 -0.42 11.16
CA LEU A 418 -16.05 -0.03 11.45
C LEU A 418 -15.13 -1.09 10.86
N VAL A 419 -14.16 -0.69 10.05
CA VAL A 419 -13.16 -1.60 9.49
C VAL A 419 -11.78 -1.23 10.02
N LEU A 420 -11.12 -2.17 10.66
CA LEU A 420 -9.73 -2.07 11.10
C LEU A 420 -8.88 -3.05 10.33
N GLU A 421 -7.88 -2.54 9.62
CA GLU A 421 -6.96 -3.36 8.86
C GLU A 421 -5.61 -3.53 9.57
N ASP A 422 -4.98 -4.68 9.30
CA ASP A 422 -3.64 -5.04 9.72
C ASP A 422 -3.40 -5.06 11.24
N LEU A 423 -4.32 -5.63 12.04
CA LEU A 423 -4.23 -5.61 13.51
C LEU A 423 -2.96 -6.26 14.06
N GLN A 424 -2.22 -7.06 13.29
CA GLN A 424 -0.88 -7.50 13.70
C GLN A 424 0.08 -6.34 14.02
N TRP A 425 -0.28 -5.10 13.64
CA TRP A 425 0.45 -3.86 13.89
C TRP A 425 -0.21 -2.90 14.87
N ILE A 426 -1.29 -3.32 15.51
CA ILE A 426 -2.00 -2.47 16.45
C ILE A 426 -1.07 -2.07 17.61
N ASP A 427 -1.14 -0.81 18.03
CA ASP A 427 -0.46 -0.38 19.25
C ASP A 427 -1.25 -0.80 20.48
N ARG A 428 -0.54 -1.05 21.58
CA ARG A 428 -1.15 -1.51 22.84
C ARG A 428 -2.28 -0.60 23.34
N THR A 429 -2.16 0.71 23.18
CA THR A 429 -3.17 1.64 23.69
C THR A 429 -4.44 1.58 22.84
N SER A 430 -4.30 1.45 21.52
CA SER A 430 -5.44 1.21 20.64
C SER A 430 -6.08 -0.16 20.87
N GLU A 431 -5.29 -1.20 21.12
CA GLU A 431 -5.80 -2.53 21.46
C GLU A 431 -6.61 -2.50 22.78
N GLU A 432 -6.07 -1.87 23.83
CA GLU A 432 -6.78 -1.63 25.10
C GLU A 432 -8.10 -0.87 24.88
N PHE A 433 -8.12 0.12 23.98
CA PHE A 433 -9.34 0.82 23.60
C PHE A 433 -10.35 -0.08 22.90
N PHE A 434 -9.94 -0.88 21.91
CA PHE A 434 -10.88 -1.74 21.19
C PHE A 434 -11.43 -2.86 22.08
N SER A 435 -10.62 -3.42 22.99
CA SER A 435 -11.10 -4.30 24.05
C SER A 435 -12.21 -3.63 24.87
N HIS A 436 -11.97 -2.39 25.34
CA HIS A 436 -12.97 -1.61 26.09
C HIS A 436 -14.22 -1.25 25.25
N PHE A 437 -14.03 -0.93 23.97
CA PHE A 437 -15.11 -0.59 23.06
C PHE A 437 -16.02 -1.79 22.84
N ILE A 438 -15.44 -2.97 22.58
CA ILE A 438 -16.17 -4.22 22.30
C ILE A 438 -17.04 -4.64 23.49
N ASP A 439 -16.59 -4.40 24.72
CA ASP A 439 -17.40 -4.62 25.93
C ASP A 439 -18.70 -3.79 25.94
N GLY A 440 -18.72 -2.65 25.24
CA GLY A 440 -19.88 -1.76 25.16
C GLY A 440 -20.77 -1.93 23.92
N ILE A 441 -20.38 -2.73 22.92
CA ILE A 441 -21.12 -2.78 21.64
C ILE A 441 -22.17 -3.89 21.55
N ALA A 442 -22.24 -4.83 22.49
CA ALA A 442 -23.10 -6.02 22.36
C ALA A 442 -24.58 -5.70 22.07
N ALA A 443 -25.11 -4.59 22.60
CA ALA A 443 -26.48 -4.11 22.38
C ALA A 443 -26.54 -2.83 21.50
N SER A 444 -25.61 -2.70 20.56
CA SER A 444 -25.50 -1.53 19.66
C SER A 444 -25.67 -1.93 18.20
N ARG A 445 -25.77 -0.93 17.30
CA ARG A 445 -25.87 -1.18 15.86
C ARG A 445 -24.52 -1.06 15.16
N VAL A 446 -23.50 -1.68 15.75
CA VAL A 446 -22.11 -1.64 15.27
C VAL A 446 -21.69 -3.02 14.78
N LEU A 447 -21.22 -3.06 13.53
CA LEU A 447 -20.39 -4.15 13.01
C LEU A 447 -18.93 -3.68 13.00
N LEU A 448 -18.09 -4.27 13.84
CA LEU A 448 -16.65 -4.09 13.79
C LEU A 448 -16.03 -5.24 12.99
N ILE A 449 -15.44 -4.93 11.84
CA ILE A 449 -14.69 -5.88 11.03
C ILE A 449 -13.21 -5.64 11.27
N THR A 450 -12.49 -6.66 11.70
CA THR A 450 -11.04 -6.60 11.86
C THR A 450 -10.37 -7.49 10.82
N LEU A 451 -9.22 -7.08 10.28
CA LEU A 451 -8.45 -7.88 9.35
C LEU A 451 -7.05 -8.11 9.91
N HIS A 452 -6.64 -9.37 10.03
CA HIS A 452 -5.31 -9.70 10.53
C HIS A 452 -4.77 -11.02 9.99
N ARG A 453 -3.48 -11.27 10.27
CA ARG A 453 -2.82 -12.53 9.96
C ARG A 453 -3.03 -13.57 11.06
N PRO A 454 -2.96 -14.88 10.75
CA PRO A 454 -3.20 -15.95 11.73
C PRO A 454 -2.34 -15.89 12.99
N GLU A 455 -1.15 -15.27 12.93
CA GLU A 455 -0.23 -15.13 14.06
C GLU A 455 -0.74 -14.19 15.17
N TYR A 456 -1.65 -13.26 14.84
CA TYR A 456 -2.23 -12.33 15.80
C TYR A 456 -3.45 -12.94 16.48
N ALA A 457 -3.50 -12.83 17.81
CA ALA A 457 -4.60 -13.30 18.64
C ALA A 457 -5.18 -12.12 19.43
N PRO A 458 -6.38 -11.63 19.09
CA PRO A 458 -6.98 -10.51 19.81
C PRO A 458 -7.47 -10.91 21.20
N GLU A 459 -7.37 -9.98 22.14
CA GLU A 459 -7.81 -10.17 23.53
C GLU A 459 -9.33 -10.41 23.67
N TRP A 460 -10.11 -9.93 22.72
CA TRP A 460 -11.59 -10.01 22.72
C TRP A 460 -12.16 -11.28 22.06
N ALA A 461 -11.34 -12.28 21.78
CA ALA A 461 -11.77 -13.51 21.09
C ALA A 461 -12.78 -14.37 21.88
N ASP A 462 -12.93 -14.13 23.19
CA ASP A 462 -13.85 -14.81 24.09
C ASP A 462 -15.22 -14.12 24.23
N LYS A 463 -15.39 -12.92 23.65
CA LYS A 463 -16.60 -12.11 23.82
C LYS A 463 -17.81 -12.72 23.08
N PRO A 464 -19.04 -12.63 23.62
CA PRO A 464 -20.22 -13.23 22.97
C PRO A 464 -20.53 -12.67 21.56
N CYS A 465 -20.21 -11.39 21.31
CA CYS A 465 -20.38 -10.74 20.02
C CYS A 465 -19.27 -11.09 19.01
N TYR A 466 -18.26 -11.86 19.41
CA TYR A 466 -17.12 -12.22 18.58
C TYR A 466 -17.44 -13.33 17.58
N ARG A 467 -17.02 -13.14 16.32
CA ARG A 467 -17.09 -14.13 15.25
C ARG A 467 -15.77 -14.11 14.49
N ARG A 468 -15.29 -15.30 14.09
CA ARG A 468 -14.10 -15.45 13.27
C ARG A 468 -14.43 -16.08 11.92
N MET A 469 -13.90 -15.49 10.85
CA MET A 469 -13.96 -16.00 9.49
C MET A 469 -12.55 -16.10 8.93
N ARG A 470 -12.18 -17.29 8.47
CA ARG A 470 -10.89 -17.52 7.81
C ARG A 470 -11.04 -17.35 6.29
N VAL A 471 -10.09 -16.67 5.67
CA VAL A 471 -9.97 -16.47 4.23
C VAL A 471 -8.73 -17.21 3.76
N ASP A 472 -8.96 -18.36 3.14
CA ASP A 472 -7.88 -19.21 2.58
C ASP A 472 -7.52 -18.83 1.15
N GLN A 473 -6.57 -19.50 0.52
CA GLN A 473 -6.26 -19.33 -0.90
C GLN A 473 -7.47 -19.66 -1.80
N LEU A 474 -7.48 -19.12 -3.01
CA LEU A 474 -8.53 -19.47 -3.97
C LEU A 474 -8.39 -20.93 -4.41
N PRO A 475 -9.51 -21.69 -4.49
CA PRO A 475 -9.50 -23.01 -5.12
C PRO A 475 -9.09 -22.93 -6.59
N LEU A 476 -8.46 -24.00 -7.11
CA LEU A 476 -7.96 -24.10 -8.48
C LEU A 476 -8.91 -23.54 -9.55
N ARG A 477 -10.21 -23.89 -9.47
CA ARG A 477 -11.24 -23.40 -10.42
C ARG A 477 -11.40 -21.87 -10.36
N LYS A 478 -11.46 -21.30 -9.16
CA LYS A 478 -11.59 -19.84 -8.98
C LYS A 478 -10.27 -19.11 -9.29
N SER A 479 -9.12 -19.75 -9.09
CA SER A 479 -7.83 -19.23 -9.55
C SER A 479 -7.76 -19.13 -11.07
N ALA A 480 -8.28 -20.14 -11.78
CA ALA A 480 -8.39 -20.13 -13.24
C ALA A 480 -9.31 -19.02 -13.75
N ASP A 481 -10.47 -18.82 -13.10
CA ASP A 481 -11.39 -17.72 -13.40
C ASP A 481 -10.71 -16.35 -13.21
N LEU A 482 -9.89 -16.19 -12.17
CA LEU A 482 -9.14 -14.96 -11.92
C LEU A 482 -8.10 -14.69 -13.02
N VAL A 483 -7.31 -15.70 -13.42
CA VAL A 483 -6.35 -15.58 -14.53
C VAL A 483 -7.05 -15.15 -15.81
N ALA A 484 -8.17 -15.81 -16.14
CA ALA A 484 -8.96 -15.47 -17.33
C ALA A 484 -9.54 -14.05 -17.27
N SER A 485 -9.90 -13.57 -16.07
CA SER A 485 -10.42 -12.22 -15.89
C SER A 485 -9.37 -11.12 -16.05
N ILE A 486 -8.09 -11.42 -15.85
CA ILE A 486 -6.98 -10.49 -16.10
C ILE A 486 -6.65 -10.47 -17.60
N LEU A 487 -6.72 -11.64 -18.24
CA LEU A 487 -6.46 -11.84 -19.67
C LEU A 487 -7.77 -11.77 -20.47
N THR A 488 -8.49 -10.65 -20.36
CA THR A 488 -9.87 -10.43 -20.86
C THR A 488 -10.08 -10.64 -22.37
N GLU A 489 -9.00 -10.69 -23.13
CA GLU A 489 -9.00 -10.52 -24.59
C GLU A 489 -8.56 -11.78 -25.36
N GLY A 490 -8.47 -12.93 -24.71
CA GLY A 490 -8.04 -14.18 -25.36
C GLY A 490 -8.12 -15.40 -24.45
N LYS A 491 -8.17 -16.58 -25.06
CA LYS A 491 -8.11 -17.87 -24.35
C LYS A 491 -6.72 -18.04 -23.73
N VAL A 492 -6.69 -18.43 -22.47
CA VAL A 492 -5.45 -18.78 -21.76
C VAL A 492 -5.21 -20.27 -21.96
N GLY A 493 -4.09 -20.63 -22.59
CA GLY A 493 -3.68 -22.03 -22.72
C GLY A 493 -3.55 -22.71 -21.36
N GLU A 494 -3.88 -24.00 -21.27
CA GLU A 494 -3.87 -24.73 -19.99
C GLU A 494 -2.49 -24.71 -19.33
N GLU A 495 -1.42 -24.88 -20.12
CA GLU A 495 -0.04 -24.86 -19.61
C GLU A 495 0.34 -23.52 -18.94
N LEU A 496 -0.02 -22.40 -19.57
CA LEU A 496 0.24 -21.06 -19.02
C LEU A 496 -0.58 -20.82 -17.76
N ARG A 497 -1.85 -21.20 -17.78
CA ARG A 497 -2.74 -21.10 -16.62
C ARG A 497 -2.21 -21.92 -15.45
N ASP A 498 -1.85 -23.17 -15.69
CA ASP A 498 -1.36 -24.09 -14.67
C ASP A 498 0.03 -23.65 -14.15
N PHE A 499 0.87 -23.07 -15.01
CA PHE A 499 2.12 -22.43 -14.62
C PHE A 499 1.86 -21.25 -13.65
N ILE A 500 0.95 -20.33 -14.00
CA ILE A 500 0.62 -19.17 -13.17
C ILE A 500 0.05 -19.64 -11.83
N ILE A 501 -0.95 -20.54 -11.85
CA ILE A 501 -1.61 -21.01 -10.63
C ILE A 501 -0.63 -21.82 -9.77
N GLY A 502 0.20 -22.68 -10.37
CA GLY A 502 1.21 -23.45 -9.66
C GLY A 502 2.25 -22.57 -8.97
N ARG A 503 2.66 -21.47 -9.61
CA ARG A 503 3.59 -20.48 -9.01
C ARG A 503 2.92 -19.61 -7.95
N ALA A 504 1.67 -19.22 -8.15
CA ALA A 504 0.93 -18.39 -7.21
C ALA A 504 0.39 -19.19 -6.01
N SER A 505 0.30 -20.52 -6.12
CA SER A 505 -0.33 -21.41 -5.14
C SER A 505 -1.71 -20.87 -4.70
N GLY A 506 -2.54 -20.44 -5.65
CA GLY A 506 -3.88 -19.92 -5.38
C GLY A 506 -3.96 -18.58 -4.64
N ASN A 507 -2.85 -17.90 -4.36
CA ASN A 507 -2.84 -16.56 -3.77
C ASN A 507 -3.25 -15.51 -4.84
N PRO A 508 -4.40 -14.81 -4.69
CA PRO A 508 -4.92 -13.86 -5.69
C PRO A 508 -3.92 -12.78 -6.09
N LEU A 509 -3.24 -12.17 -5.11
CA LEU A 509 -2.24 -11.15 -5.36
C LEU A 509 -1.10 -11.67 -6.25
N PHE A 510 -0.65 -12.91 -6.02
CA PHE A 510 0.41 -13.50 -6.82
C PHE A 510 -0.09 -13.89 -8.21
N ILE A 511 -1.34 -14.33 -8.33
CA ILE A 511 -1.97 -14.56 -9.63
C ILE A 511 -1.95 -13.26 -10.45
N GLU A 512 -2.37 -12.14 -9.87
CA GLU A 512 -2.35 -10.82 -10.50
C GLU A 512 -0.93 -10.42 -10.92
N GLU A 513 0.01 -10.42 -9.97
CA GLU A 513 1.38 -9.94 -10.22
C GLU A 513 2.15 -10.80 -11.22
N ILE A 514 1.99 -12.13 -11.18
CA ILE A 514 2.62 -13.03 -12.16
C ILE A 514 2.00 -12.79 -13.54
N THR A 515 0.67 -12.70 -13.63
CA THR A 515 -0.02 -12.50 -14.91
C THR A 515 0.35 -11.18 -15.55
N HIS A 516 0.28 -10.07 -14.80
CA HIS A 516 0.72 -8.76 -15.27
C HIS A 516 2.22 -8.74 -15.60
N GLY A 517 3.05 -9.35 -14.75
CA GLY A 517 4.49 -9.40 -14.95
C GLY A 517 4.94 -10.17 -16.19
N LEU A 518 4.18 -11.18 -16.62
CA LEU A 518 4.37 -11.91 -17.87
C LEU A 518 3.87 -11.13 -19.10
N PHE A 519 2.77 -10.39 -18.95
CA PHE A 519 2.23 -9.58 -20.05
C PHE A 519 3.12 -8.36 -20.32
N GLU A 520 3.56 -7.66 -19.27
CA GLU A 520 4.38 -6.44 -19.37
C GLU A 520 5.78 -6.69 -19.93
N ASN A 521 6.39 -7.84 -19.65
CA ASN A 521 7.73 -8.18 -20.15
C ASN A 521 7.71 -8.86 -21.53
N GLY A 522 6.52 -9.08 -22.10
CA GLY A 522 6.34 -9.75 -23.39
C GLY A 522 6.61 -11.25 -23.37
N SER A 523 6.68 -11.88 -22.18
CA SER A 523 6.77 -13.34 -22.03
C SER A 523 5.43 -14.05 -22.25
N ILE A 524 4.34 -13.31 -22.32
CA ILE A 524 3.11 -13.78 -22.97
C ILE A 524 2.65 -12.72 -23.95
N VAL A 525 2.28 -13.15 -25.15
CA VAL A 525 1.74 -12.28 -26.19
C VAL A 525 0.38 -12.77 -26.62
N LYS A 526 -0.52 -11.82 -26.90
CA LYS A 526 -1.79 -12.14 -27.54
C LYS A 526 -1.52 -12.49 -29.00
N SER A 527 -1.79 -13.73 -29.37
CA SER A 527 -1.79 -14.24 -30.75
C SER A 527 -3.22 -14.58 -31.14
N GLU A 528 -3.78 -13.81 -32.07
CA GLU A 528 -5.20 -13.89 -32.47
C GLU A 528 -6.14 -13.82 -31.26
N ASP A 529 -6.75 -14.95 -30.90
CA ASP A 529 -7.70 -15.13 -29.79
C ASP A 529 -7.10 -15.91 -28.61
N SER A 530 -5.77 -16.03 -28.50
CA SER A 530 -5.11 -16.80 -27.45
C SER A 530 -3.87 -16.12 -26.89
N PHE A 531 -3.55 -16.41 -25.62
CA PHE A 531 -2.29 -16.01 -25.01
C PHE A 531 -1.29 -17.18 -25.08
N VAL A 532 -0.14 -16.91 -25.67
CA VAL A 532 0.97 -17.85 -25.84
C VAL A 532 2.23 -17.30 -25.17
N VAL A 533 3.11 -18.20 -24.72
CA VAL A 533 4.40 -17.87 -24.09
C VAL A 533 5.44 -17.48 -25.14
#